data_AF-A0A2A4ZED3-F1
#
_entry.id   AF-A0A2A4ZED3-F1
#
_cell.length_a   1.000
_cell.length_b   1.000
_cell.length_c   1.000
_cell.angle_alpha   90.00
_cell.angle_beta   90.00
_cell.angle_gamma   90.00
#
_symmetry.space_group_name_H-M   'P 1'
#
loop_
_entity.id
_entity.type
_entity.pdbx_description
1 polymer ?
#
loop_
_entity_poly.entity_id
_entity_poly.type
_entity_poly.pdbx_seq_one_letter_code
_entity_poly.pdbx_strand_id
1 'polypeptide(L)'
;GQPAGYRGLGTERRSPTFSPEADAAGSLEREGAYYLFTLRLFPAAPFFVINVVMGLTSIRVWTFWWVSQLGMLAGTIVYINAGASLPSLQAIVEEGATGILKPRLVISFVILGVFPLIVKFAMSKLRSRLQKDT
;
A
#
# COMPACT_ATOMS: atom_id res chain seq x y z
N GLY A 1 22.45 -57.87 36.10
CA GLY A 1 21.34 -57.67 35.16
C GLY A 1 20.61 -56.40 35.54
N GLN A 2 20.61 -55.42 34.65
CA GLN A 2 20.10 -54.07 34.88
C GLN A 2 18.67 -53.97 34.32
N PRO A 3 17.64 -53.60 35.09
CA PRO A 3 16.32 -53.35 34.51
C PRO A 3 16.22 -51.91 34.01
N ALA A 4 15.75 -51.82 32.76
CA ALA A 4 15.51 -50.64 31.98
C ALA A 4 14.17 -49.97 32.34
N GLY A 5 14.03 -48.70 31.93
CA GLY A 5 12.73 -48.16 31.52
C GLY A 5 12.26 -46.91 32.27
N TYR A 6 12.96 -45.79 32.11
CA TYR A 6 12.34 -44.48 32.36
C TYR A 6 11.34 -44.16 31.25
N ARG A 7 10.10 -44.44 31.62
CA ARG A 7 8.80 -44.10 31.06
C ARG A 7 8.70 -42.65 30.57
N GLY A 8 8.41 -42.49 29.28
CA GLY A 8 7.56 -41.45 28.70
C GLY A 8 7.87 -40.00 29.08
N LEU A 9 8.90 -39.41 28.45
CA LEU A 9 8.93 -37.96 28.27
C LEU A 9 7.95 -37.61 27.15
N GLY A 10 6.77 -37.14 27.55
CA GLY A 10 5.85 -36.44 26.67
C GLY A 10 6.62 -35.31 26.01
N THR A 11 6.91 -35.48 24.72
CA THR A 11 7.35 -34.39 23.88
C THR A 11 6.14 -33.48 23.72
N GLU A 12 5.98 -32.53 24.64
CA GLU A 12 5.25 -31.30 24.37
C GLU A 12 5.95 -30.66 23.17
N ARG A 13 5.53 -31.07 21.97
CA ARG A 13 5.73 -30.26 20.78
C ARG A 13 5.02 -28.96 21.11
N ARG A 14 5.78 -27.95 21.50
CA ARG A 14 5.33 -26.56 21.47
C ARG A 14 4.70 -26.39 20.10
N SER A 15 3.37 -26.36 20.08
CA SER A 15 2.64 -26.00 18.88
C SER A 15 3.20 -24.64 18.50
N PRO A 16 3.64 -24.40 17.26
CA PRO A 16 3.97 -23.05 16.87
C PRO A 16 2.65 -22.31 17.00
N THR A 17 2.49 -21.54 18.08
CA THR A 17 1.33 -20.72 18.31
C THR A 17 1.35 -19.71 17.18
N PHE A 18 0.64 -20.02 16.09
CA PHE A 18 0.45 -19.10 14.98
C PHE A 18 -0.25 -17.90 15.60
N SER A 19 0.55 -16.86 15.86
CA SER A 19 0.16 -15.67 16.60
C SER A 19 0.05 -14.61 15.52
N PRO A 20 -1.14 -14.40 14.93
CA PRO A 20 -1.27 -13.57 13.73
C PRO A 20 -0.75 -12.15 13.95
N GLU A 21 -0.78 -11.69 15.20
CA GLU A 21 -0.25 -10.40 15.64
C GLU A 21 1.29 -10.34 15.59
N ALA A 22 1.98 -11.43 15.95
CA ALA A 22 3.45 -11.50 15.89
C ALA A 22 3.94 -11.61 14.45
N ASP A 23 3.22 -12.36 13.61
CA ASP A 23 3.53 -12.51 12.19
C ASP A 23 3.24 -11.21 11.41
N ALA A 24 2.17 -10.49 11.76
CA ALA A 24 1.85 -9.18 11.21
C ALA A 24 2.91 -8.13 11.58
N ALA A 25 3.34 -8.08 12.84
CA ALA A 25 4.42 -7.18 13.28
C ALA A 25 5.74 -7.45 12.55
N GLY A 26 6.11 -8.73 12.39
CA GLY A 26 7.32 -9.13 11.65
C GLY A 26 7.26 -8.79 10.15
N SER A 27 6.08 -8.84 9.54
CA SER A 27 5.89 -8.43 8.14
C SER A 27 6.05 -6.91 7.94
N LEU A 28 5.54 -6.11 8.86
CA LEU A 28 5.66 -4.64 8.82
C LEU A 28 7.09 -4.18 9.08
N GLU A 29 7.84 -4.85 9.95
CA GLU A 29 9.28 -4.60 10.15
C GLU A 29 10.09 -4.86 8.88
N ARG A 30 9.77 -5.94 8.14
CA ARG A 30 10.47 -6.30 6.90
C ARG A 30 10.11 -5.37 5.73
N GLU A 31 8.89 -4.85 5.69
CA GLU A 31 8.39 -4.03 4.57
C GLU A 31 8.25 -2.53 4.90
N GLY A 32 8.63 -2.08 6.09
CA GLY A 32 8.39 -0.71 6.56
C GLY A 32 8.96 0.40 5.66
N ALA A 33 10.08 0.15 4.98
CA ALA A 33 10.61 1.08 3.97
C ALA A 33 9.72 1.18 2.73
N TYR A 34 9.22 0.05 2.22
CA TYR A 34 8.32 0.02 1.08
C TYR A 34 6.96 0.66 1.41
N TYR A 35 6.44 0.37 2.60
CA TYR A 35 5.18 0.96 3.08
C TYR A 35 5.30 2.49 3.23
N LEU A 36 6.38 2.96 3.87
CA LEU A 36 6.69 4.38 3.97
C LEU A 36 6.82 5.04 2.60
N PHE A 37 7.56 4.43 1.67
CA PHE A 37 7.73 4.97 0.32
C PHE A 37 6.40 5.11 -0.42
N THR A 38 5.57 4.06 -0.38
CA THR A 38 4.26 4.04 -1.04
C THR A 38 3.32 5.11 -0.47
N LEU A 39 3.28 5.24 0.86
CA LEU A 39 2.50 6.28 1.54
C LEU A 39 3.01 7.70 1.24
N ARG A 40 4.31 7.88 1.00
CA ARG A 40 4.88 9.18 0.59
C ARG A 40 4.54 9.53 -0.86
N LEU A 41 4.36 8.53 -1.71
CA LEU A 41 3.97 8.72 -3.11
C LEU A 41 2.48 9.03 -3.26
N PHE A 42 1.64 8.45 -2.40
CA PHE A 42 0.19 8.59 -2.42
C PHE A 42 -0.30 9.47 -1.25
N PRO A 43 -0.53 10.78 -1.45
CA PRO A 43 -0.77 11.73 -0.35
C PRO A 43 -2.21 11.73 0.16
N ALA A 44 -2.90 10.60 0.10
CA ALA A 44 -4.25 10.47 0.66
C ALA A 44 -4.26 10.60 2.19
N ALA A 45 -3.13 10.29 2.84
CA ALA A 45 -2.98 10.44 4.29
C ALA A 45 -2.20 11.71 4.63
N PRO A 46 -2.61 12.47 5.66
CA PRO A 46 -1.81 13.57 6.19
C PRO A 46 -0.45 13.09 6.70
N PHE A 47 0.61 13.87 6.46
CA PHE A 47 1.99 13.47 6.80
C PHE A 47 2.20 13.18 8.29
N PHE A 48 1.49 13.86 9.19
CA PHE A 48 1.62 13.62 10.62
C PHE A 48 1.12 12.23 11.03
N VAL A 49 0.06 11.72 10.38
CA VAL A 49 -0.48 10.38 10.64
C VAL A 49 0.56 9.34 10.25
N ILE A 50 1.17 9.50 9.07
CA ILE A 50 2.26 8.64 8.60
C ILE A 50 3.42 8.66 9.61
N ASN A 51 3.82 9.84 10.08
CA ASN A 51 4.91 9.95 11.06
C ASN A 51 4.60 9.24 12.38
N VAL A 52 3.37 9.36 12.90
CA VAL A 52 2.96 8.66 14.13
C VAL A 52 2.97 7.15 13.92
N VAL A 53 2.35 6.65 12.84
CA VAL A 53 2.32 5.22 12.51
C VAL A 53 3.74 4.66 12.39
N MET A 54 4.60 5.35 11.64
CA MET A 54 5.98 4.91 11.45
C MET A 54 6.82 5.04 12.72
N GLY A 55 6.52 6.01 13.59
CA GLY A 55 7.14 6.14 14.91
C GLY A 55 6.79 5.00 15.88
N LEU A 56 5.71 4.27 15.62
CA LEU A 56 5.33 3.06 16.35
C LEU A 56 5.94 1.78 15.75
N THR A 57 6.66 1.87 14.62
CA THR A 57 7.36 0.74 14.00
C THR A 57 8.84 0.76 14.34
N SER A 58 9.51 -0.41 14.35
CA SER A 58 10.95 -0.54 14.60
C SER A 58 11.84 -0.08 13.43
N ILE A 59 11.38 0.82 12.57
CA ILE A 59 12.16 1.30 11.42
C ILE A 59 13.36 2.14 11.90
N ARG A 60 14.53 1.88 11.33
CA ARG A 60 15.72 2.69 11.61
C ARG A 60 15.52 4.13 11.14
N VAL A 61 15.90 5.11 11.97
CA VAL A 61 15.78 6.55 11.69
C VAL A 61 16.41 6.94 10.35
N TRP A 62 17.56 6.36 10.02
CA TRP A 62 18.24 6.61 8.73
C TRP A 62 17.43 6.10 7.53
N THR A 63 16.84 4.91 7.64
CA THR A 63 15.96 4.34 6.61
C THR A 63 14.73 5.22 6.45
N PHE A 64 14.11 5.62 7.54
CA PHE A 64 12.99 6.55 7.51
C PHE A 64 13.34 7.87 6.79
N TRP A 65 14.50 8.44 7.10
CA TRP A 65 14.92 9.73 6.54
C TRP A 65 15.13 9.66 5.03
N TRP A 66 16.01 8.78 4.53
CA TRP A 66 16.31 8.71 3.09
C TRP A 66 15.15 8.22 2.25
N VAL A 67 14.38 7.23 2.74
CA VAL A 67 13.20 6.73 2.03
C VAL A 67 12.14 7.83 1.93
N SER A 68 11.96 8.63 2.99
CA SER A 68 11.07 9.79 2.93
C SER A 68 11.53 10.83 1.90
N GLN A 69 12.83 11.12 1.81
CA GLN A 69 13.35 12.06 0.80
C GLN A 69 13.07 11.56 -0.62
N LEU A 70 13.40 10.29 -0.90
CA LEU A 70 13.16 9.70 -2.21
C LEU A 70 11.67 9.68 -2.57
N GLY A 71 10.81 9.24 -1.65
CA GLY A 71 9.37 9.19 -1.87
C GLY A 71 8.76 10.58 -2.08
N MET A 72 9.19 11.58 -1.30
CA MET A 72 8.71 12.96 -1.45
C MET A 72 9.18 13.59 -2.77
N LEU A 73 10.44 13.40 -3.16
CA LEU A 73 10.95 13.93 -4.43
C LEU A 73 10.19 13.31 -5.62
N ALA A 74 10.06 11.99 -5.63
CA ALA A 74 9.31 11.28 -6.67
C ALA A 74 7.84 11.73 -6.71
N GLY A 75 7.17 11.78 -5.56
CA GLY A 75 5.80 12.26 -5.43
C GLY A 75 5.66 13.70 -5.94
N THR A 76 6.57 14.59 -5.55
CA THR A 76 6.57 16.00 -5.98
C THR A 76 6.65 16.13 -7.49
N ILE A 77 7.55 15.39 -8.16
CA ILE A 77 7.68 15.41 -9.62
C ILE A 77 6.36 14.99 -10.29
N VAL A 78 5.76 13.88 -9.82
CA VAL A 78 4.49 13.37 -10.35
C VAL A 78 3.36 14.38 -10.14
N TYR A 79 3.27 14.95 -8.94
CA TYR A 79 2.24 15.93 -8.60
C TYR A 79 2.36 17.21 -9.42
N ILE A 80 3.58 17.73 -9.61
CA ILE A 80 3.81 18.91 -10.45
C ILE A 80 3.43 18.62 -11.91
N ASN A 81 3.82 17.44 -12.43
CA ASN A 81 3.50 17.08 -13.81
C ASN A 81 1.98 16.92 -14.03
N ALA A 82 1.29 16.30 -13.07
CA ALA A 82 -0.17 16.19 -13.07
C ALA A 82 -0.85 17.56 -12.95
N GLY A 83 -0.35 18.41 -12.03
CA GLY A 83 -0.86 19.76 -11.81
C GLY A 83 -0.68 20.67 -13.04
N ALA A 84 0.45 20.57 -13.73
CA ALA A 84 0.70 21.28 -14.99
C ALA A 84 -0.26 20.86 -16.12
N SER A 85 -0.89 19.69 -15.99
CA SER A 85 -1.87 19.17 -16.95
C SER A 85 -3.32 19.54 -16.58
N LEU A 86 -3.55 20.19 -15.44
CA LEU A 86 -4.88 20.63 -15.03
C LEU A 86 -5.32 21.82 -15.89
N PRO A 87 -6.58 21.85 -16.38
CA PRO A 87 -7.13 23.02 -17.07
C PRO A 87 -7.03 24.26 -16.18
N SER A 88 -6.71 25.40 -16.80
CA SER A 88 -6.62 26.67 -16.07
C SER A 88 -7.92 26.98 -15.33
N LEU A 89 -7.81 27.64 -14.17
CA LEU A 89 -8.97 28.06 -13.38
C LEU A 89 -9.95 28.90 -14.22
N GLN A 90 -9.45 29.62 -15.22
CA GLN A 90 -10.24 30.38 -16.18
C GLN A 90 -11.18 29.47 -17.00
N ALA A 91 -10.76 28.27 -17.41
CA ALA A 91 -11.62 27.30 -18.10
C ALA A 91 -12.70 26.68 -17.20
N ILE A 92 -12.46 26.62 -15.88
CA ILE A 92 -13.42 26.15 -14.88
C ILE A 92 -14.44 27.26 -14.55
N VAL A 93 -14.00 28.52 -14.59
CA VAL A 93 -14.82 29.71 -14.28
C VAL A 93 -15.65 30.17 -15.49
N GLU A 94 -15.14 30.06 -16.73
CA GLU A 94 -15.85 30.48 -17.94
C GLU A 94 -17.05 29.60 -18.31
N GLU A 95 -17.03 28.30 -17.98
CA GLU A 95 -18.07 27.38 -18.44
C GLU A 95 -19.04 26.87 -17.34
N GLY A 96 -18.74 27.12 -16.05
CA GLY A 96 -19.60 26.72 -14.93
C GLY A 96 -19.98 25.23 -14.93
N ALA A 97 -21.07 24.86 -14.23
CA ALA A 97 -21.57 23.48 -14.15
C ALA A 97 -21.96 22.87 -15.51
N THR A 98 -22.23 23.71 -16.50
CA THR A 98 -22.55 23.32 -17.88
C THR A 98 -21.32 22.99 -18.74
N GLY A 99 -20.12 23.49 -18.39
CA GLY A 99 -18.84 23.08 -19.00
C GLY A 99 -18.38 21.69 -18.59
N ILE A 100 -18.84 21.23 -17.42
CA ILE A 100 -18.55 19.90 -16.87
C ILE A 100 -19.22 18.80 -17.71
N LEU A 101 -20.30 19.14 -18.42
CA LEU A 101 -21.01 18.24 -19.35
C LEU A 101 -20.31 18.09 -20.71
N LYS A 102 -19.06 18.54 -20.86
CA LYS A 102 -18.28 18.22 -22.06
C LYS A 102 -18.11 16.71 -22.18
N PRO A 103 -18.38 16.11 -23.35
CA PRO A 103 -18.31 14.65 -23.55
C PRO A 103 -17.00 14.04 -23.07
N ARG A 104 -15.89 14.77 -23.24
CA ARG A 104 -14.56 14.37 -22.79
C ARG A 104 -14.45 14.24 -21.26
N LEU A 105 -15.06 15.15 -20.50
CA LEU A 105 -14.99 15.13 -19.03
C LEU A 105 -15.87 14.01 -18.45
N VAL A 106 -17.05 13.81 -19.05
CA VAL A 106 -17.96 12.70 -18.70
C VAL A 106 -17.29 11.36 -18.95
N ILE A 107 -16.62 11.18 -20.11
CA ILE A 107 -15.86 9.96 -20.40
C ILE A 107 -14.74 9.77 -19.38
N SER A 108 -14.01 10.82 -19.00
CA SER A 108 -12.95 10.72 -17.98
C SER A 108 -13.48 10.30 -16.62
N PHE A 109 -14.63 10.81 -16.17
CA PHE A 109 -15.26 10.38 -14.91
C PHE A 109 -15.82 8.96 -14.98
N VAL A 110 -16.39 8.56 -16.11
CA VAL A 110 -16.82 7.17 -16.33
C VAL A 110 -15.62 6.23 -16.31
N ILE A 111 -14.52 6.58 -16.98
CA ILE A 111 -13.27 5.82 -16.91
C ILE A 111 -12.77 5.77 -15.48
N LEU A 112 -12.74 6.90 -14.76
CA LEU A 112 -12.29 6.93 -13.37
C LEU A 112 -13.15 6.06 -12.44
N GLY A 113 -14.47 6.04 -12.64
CA GLY A 113 -15.40 5.21 -11.87
C GLY A 113 -15.35 3.72 -12.23
N VAL A 114 -15.10 3.39 -13.49
CA VAL A 114 -15.09 2.01 -14.00
C VAL A 114 -13.69 1.37 -13.90
N PHE A 115 -12.63 2.16 -13.90
CA PHE A 115 -11.23 1.71 -13.85
C PHE A 115 -10.94 0.80 -12.65
N PRO A 116 -11.38 1.09 -11.41
CA PRO A 116 -11.17 0.20 -10.27
C PRO A 116 -11.81 -1.18 -10.46
N LEU A 117 -12.98 -1.24 -11.12
CA LEU A 117 -13.67 -2.49 -11.41
C LEU A 117 -12.93 -3.29 -12.48
N ILE A 118 -12.44 -2.64 -13.52
CA ILE A 118 -11.62 -3.27 -14.58
C ILE A 118 -10.33 -3.85 -13.97
N VAL A 119 -9.63 -3.07 -13.15
CA VAL A 119 -8.40 -3.50 -12.47
C VAL A 119 -8.69 -4.67 -11.54
N LYS A 120 -9.77 -4.62 -10.75
CA LYS A 120 -10.19 -5.73 -9.88
C LYS A 120 -10.47 -7.00 -10.68
N PHE A 121 -11.16 -6.89 -11.82
CA PHE A 121 -11.48 -8.05 -12.67
C PHE A 121 -10.24 -8.63 -13.36
N ALA A 122 -9.35 -7.78 -13.88
CA ALA A 122 -8.10 -8.19 -14.51
C ALA A 122 -7.16 -8.89 -13.50
N MET A 123 -7.00 -8.32 -12.30
CA MET A 123 -6.21 -8.91 -11.22
C MET A 123 -6.81 -10.23 -10.74
N SER A 124 -8.15 -10.32 -10.64
CA SER A 124 -8.83 -11.58 -10.32
C SER A 124 -8.53 -12.67 -11.35
N LYS A 125 -8.58 -12.34 -12.64
CA LYS A 125 -8.33 -13.29 -13.73
C LYS A 125 -6.86 -13.72 -13.80
N LEU A 126 -5.92 -12.80 -13.56
CA LEU A 126 -4.48 -13.09 -13.52
C LEU A 126 -4.12 -13.95 -12.30
N ARG A 127 -4.70 -13.66 -11.12
CA ARG A 127 -4.51 -14.46 -9.91
C ARG A 127 -5.01 -15.90 -10.07
N SER A 128 -6.14 -16.10 -10.76
CA SER A 128 -6.62 -17.45 -11.10
C SER A 128 -5.76 -18.20 -12.12
N ARG A 129 -4.84 -17.54 -12.83
CA ARG A 129 -3.84 -18.23 -13.67
C ARG A 129 -2.61 -18.64 -12.87
N LEU A 130 -2.15 -17.80 -11.94
CA LEU A 130 -1.02 -18.11 -11.06
C LEU A 130 -1.31 -19.24 -10.06
N GLN A 131 -2.58 -19.43 -9.67
CA GLN A 131 -3.00 -20.49 -8.76
C GLN A 131 -3.20 -21.86 -9.45
N LYS A 132 -3.02 -21.93 -10.77
CA LYS A 132 -3.13 -23.17 -11.55
C LYS A 132 -1.77 -23.84 -11.82
N ASP A 133 -0.68 -23.14 -11.51
CA ASP A 133 0.71 -23.58 -11.72
C ASP A 133 1.42 -23.93 -10.39
N THR A 134 0.68 -24.10 -9.29
CA THR A 134 1.15 -24.67 -8.01
C THR A 134 0.17 -25.74 -7.57
#